data_AF-A0A1J5IZH1-F1
#
_entry.id   AF-A0A1J5IZH1-F1
#
_cell.length_a   1.000
_cell.length_b   1.000
_cell.length_c   1.000
_cell.angle_alpha   90.00
_cell.angle_beta   90.00
_cell.angle_gamma   90.00
#
_symmetry.space_group_name_H-M   'P 1'
#
loop_
_entity.id
_entity.type
_entity.pdbx_description
1 polymer ?
#
loop_
_entity_poly.entity_id
_entity_poly.type
_entity_poly.pdbx_seq_one_letter_code
_entity_poly.pdbx_strand_id
1 'polypeptide(L)'
;MLAVIFWTILFSLATVISITLTGSRALISGDFTLLRTIKMILDWNFIVGASFAFLARLFFILVNNSLLKIPHLAQSSTSITMFITSVALIFVLIANYYFLGERINLTQGIGAFIILFGIFIITR
;
A
#
# COMPACT_ATOMS: atom_id res chain seq x y z
N MET A 1 4.47 -21.18 -4.44
CA MET A 1 5.12 -19.95 -4.92
C MET A 1 4.24 -19.14 -5.88
N LEU A 2 3.71 -19.71 -6.98
CA LEU A 2 2.81 -18.99 -7.91
C LEU A 2 1.63 -18.28 -7.23
N ALA A 3 0.96 -18.93 -6.28
CA ALA A 3 -0.13 -18.30 -5.52
C ALA A 3 0.32 -17.07 -4.71
N VAL A 4 1.52 -17.12 -4.09
CA VAL A 4 2.07 -16.00 -3.31
C VAL A 4 2.33 -14.80 -4.22
N ILE A 5 2.93 -15.04 -5.39
CA ILE A 5 3.20 -14.00 -6.39
C ILE A 5 1.88 -13.39 -6.87
N PHE A 6 0.89 -14.21 -7.20
CA PHE A 6 -0.42 -13.76 -7.64
C PHE A 6 -1.12 -12.87 -6.60
N TRP A 7 -1.19 -13.31 -5.34
CA TRP A 7 -1.78 -12.52 -4.25
C TRP A 7 -1.00 -11.23 -3.98
N THR A 8 0.32 -11.25 -4.14
CA THR A 8 1.18 -10.08 -3.96
C THR A 8 0.93 -9.01 -5.03
N ILE A 9 0.72 -9.43 -6.28
CA ILE A 9 0.39 -8.51 -7.39
C ILE A 9 -0.97 -7.88 -7.12
N LEU A 10 -1.98 -8.68 -6.77
CA LEU A 10 -3.31 -8.17 -6.44
C LEU A 10 -3.30 -7.23 -5.24
N PHE A 11 -2.53 -7.56 -4.20
CA PHE A 11 -2.30 -6.70 -3.03
C PHE A 11 -1.73 -5.35 -3.45
N SER A 12 -0.67 -5.35 -4.26
CA SER A 12 0.01 -4.13 -4.70
C SER A 12 -0.91 -3.26 -5.55
N LEU A 13 -1.64 -3.85 -6.50
CA LEU A 13 -2.61 -3.14 -7.34
C LEU A 13 -3.73 -2.52 -6.52
N ALA A 14 -4.34 -3.29 -5.62
CA ALA A 14 -5.41 -2.78 -4.76
C ALA A 14 -4.92 -1.63 -3.87
N THR A 15 -3.69 -1.73 -3.35
CA THR A 15 -3.09 -0.68 -2.53
C THR A 15 -2.83 0.59 -3.33
N VAL A 16 -2.27 0.48 -4.53
CA VAL A 16 -1.99 1.63 -5.40
C VAL A 16 -3.29 2.33 -5.82
N ILE A 17 -4.29 1.57 -6.26
CA ILE A 17 -5.60 2.12 -6.66
C ILE A 17 -6.28 2.81 -5.47
N SER A 18 -6.25 2.19 -4.29
CA SER A 18 -6.79 2.79 -3.08
C SER A 18 -6.16 4.15 -2.78
N ILE A 19 -4.82 4.19 -2.72
CA ILE A 19 -4.08 5.40 -2.34
C ILE A 19 -4.25 6.50 -3.38
N THR A 20 -4.18 6.18 -4.67
CA THR A 20 -4.36 7.18 -5.74
C THR A 20 -5.76 7.79 -5.73
N LEU A 21 -6.81 7.02 -5.47
CA LEU A 21 -8.18 7.53 -5.36
C LEU A 21 -8.38 8.40 -4.11
N THR A 22 -7.89 7.95 -2.95
CA THR A 22 -7.99 8.73 -1.71
C THR A 22 -7.05 9.94 -1.68
N GLY A 23 -5.97 9.89 -2.44
CA GLY A 23 -4.95 10.92 -2.55
C GLY A 23 -5.37 12.15 -3.36
N SER A 24 -6.58 12.16 -3.92
CA SER A 24 -7.05 13.30 -4.71
C SER A 24 -7.04 14.58 -3.86
N ARG A 25 -6.43 15.65 -4.40
CA ARG A 25 -6.31 16.94 -3.70
C ARG A 25 -7.67 17.51 -3.30
N ALA A 26 -8.74 17.15 -4.01
CA ALA A 26 -10.11 17.57 -3.68
C ALA A 26 -10.59 17.04 -2.31
N LEU A 27 -10.15 15.85 -1.90
CA LEU A 27 -10.46 15.27 -0.59
C LEU A 27 -9.54 15.83 0.51
N ILE A 28 -8.29 16.11 0.18
CA ILE A 28 -7.25 16.47 1.17
C ILE A 28 -7.17 17.99 1.42
N SER A 29 -7.52 18.83 0.44
CA SER A 29 -7.34 20.28 0.55
C SER A 29 -8.54 21.03 1.16
N GLY A 30 -8.31 21.71 2.28
CA GLY A 30 -9.19 22.69 2.91
C GLY A 30 -9.65 22.29 4.32
N ASP A 31 -10.46 23.15 4.95
CA ASP A 31 -10.81 22.98 6.36
C ASP A 31 -11.72 21.78 6.62
N PHE A 32 -11.40 21.02 7.67
CA PHE A 32 -12.17 19.88 8.16
C PHE A 32 -13.40 20.35 8.98
N THR A 33 -14.38 20.94 8.29
CA THR A 33 -15.70 21.22 8.89
C THR A 33 -16.54 19.95 8.91
N LEU A 34 -17.40 19.76 9.92
CA LEU A 34 -18.23 18.55 10.12
C LEU A 34 -19.06 18.17 8.86
N LEU A 35 -19.63 19.17 8.18
CA LEU A 35 -20.37 19.03 6.92
C LEU A 35 -19.50 18.48 5.78
N ARG A 36 -18.23 18.90 5.73
CA ARG A 36 -17.29 18.47 4.69
C ARG A 36 -16.76 17.07 4.95
N THR A 37 -16.56 16.69 6.20
CA THR A 37 -16.20 15.31 6.59
C THR A 37 -17.28 14.31 6.16
N ILE A 38 -18.57 14.64 6.35
CA ILE A 38 -19.68 13.80 5.90
C ILE A 38 -19.68 13.69 4.37
N LYS A 39 -19.49 14.81 3.66
CA LYS A 39 -19.41 14.83 2.20
C LYS A 39 -18.20 14.04 1.68
N MET A 40 -17.07 14.06 2.39
CA MET A 40 -15.87 13.30 2.08
C MET A 40 -16.12 11.79 2.22
N ILE A 41 -16.80 11.36 3.28
CA ILE A 41 -17.15 9.94 3.50
C ILE A 41 -18.10 9.42 2.41
N LEU A 42 -18.98 10.29 1.91
CA LEU A 42 -19.92 9.96 0.83
C LEU A 42 -19.36 10.18 -0.58
N ASP A 43 -18.12 10.67 -0.71
CA ASP A 43 -17.49 10.86 -2.01
C ASP A 43 -17.16 9.50 -2.65
N TRP A 44 -17.42 9.38 -3.95
CA TRP A 44 -17.20 8.13 -4.67
C TRP A 44 -15.72 7.69 -4.64
N ASN A 45 -14.78 8.65 -4.71
CA ASN A 45 -13.35 8.35 -4.65
C ASN A 45 -12.97 7.79 -3.28
N PHE A 46 -13.60 8.28 -2.21
CA PHE A 46 -13.38 7.76 -0.86
C PHE A 46 -13.98 6.37 -0.69
N ILE A 47 -15.23 6.13 -1.12
CA ILE A 47 -15.90 4.83 -0.98
C ILE A 47 -15.17 3.74 -1.77
N VAL A 48 -14.82 4.03 -3.02
CA VAL A 48 -14.07 3.08 -3.86
C VAL A 48 -12.67 2.89 -3.32
N GLY A 49 -11.98 3.97 -2.95
CA GLY A 49 -10.66 3.91 -2.32
C GLY A 49 -10.64 3.07 -1.05
N ALA A 50 -11.64 3.24 -0.17
CA ALA A 50 -11.81 2.46 1.05
C ALA A 50 -12.12 0.98 0.77
N SER A 51 -12.92 0.70 -0.27
CA SER A 51 -13.21 -0.67 -0.71
C SER A 51 -11.93 -1.38 -1.18
N PHE A 52 -11.10 -0.70 -1.97
CA PHE A 52 -9.79 -1.23 -2.37
C PHE A 52 -8.81 -1.37 -1.20
N ALA A 53 -8.84 -0.46 -0.21
CA ALA A 53 -8.05 -0.60 1.01
C ALA A 53 -8.44 -1.86 1.79
N PHE A 54 -9.75 -2.13 1.89
CA PHE A 54 -10.25 -3.34 2.53
C PHE A 54 -9.83 -4.60 1.76
N LEU A 55 -9.94 -4.60 0.43
CA LEU A 55 -9.47 -5.70 -0.42
C LEU A 55 -7.97 -5.94 -0.28
N ALA A 56 -7.16 -4.88 -0.24
CA ALA A 56 -5.72 -5.00 0.02
C ALA A 56 -5.47 -5.69 1.37
N ARG A 57 -6.26 -5.39 2.41
CA ARG A 57 -6.14 -6.07 3.70
C ARG A 57 -6.50 -7.56 3.62
N LEU A 58 -7.48 -7.94 2.81
CA LEU A 58 -7.80 -9.35 2.54
C LEU A 58 -6.66 -10.05 1.80
N PHE A 59 -6.09 -9.43 0.76
CA PHE A 59 -4.96 -10.00 0.03
C PHE A 59 -3.72 -10.15 0.92
N PHE A 60 -3.46 -9.21 1.82
CA PHE A 60 -2.40 -9.32 2.81
C PHE A 60 -2.55 -10.59 3.68
N ILE A 61 -3.76 -10.89 4.13
CA ILE A 61 -4.05 -12.12 4.91
C ILE A 61 -3.84 -13.36 4.03
N LEU A 62 -4.26 -13.34 2.77
CA LEU A 62 -4.10 -14.46 1.83
C LEU A 62 -2.63 -14.71 1.46
N VAL A 63 -1.81 -13.66 1.33
CA VAL A 63 -0.35 -13.76 1.15
C VAL A 63 0.27 -14.45 2.37
N ASN A 64 -0.03 -13.97 3.59
CA ASN A 64 0.48 -14.58 4.82
C ASN A 64 0.03 -16.04 4.96
N ASN A 65 -1.24 -16.35 4.70
CA ASN A 65 -1.76 -17.72 4.75
C ASN A 65 -1.02 -18.64 3.76
N SER A 66 -0.75 -18.14 2.55
CA SER A 66 -0.03 -18.89 1.53
C SER A 66 1.44 -19.11 1.90
N LEU A 67 2.07 -18.17 2.61
CA LEU A 67 3.43 -18.30 3.12
C LEU A 67 3.52 -19.27 4.32
N LEU A 68 2.52 -19.26 5.21
CA LEU A 68 2.43 -20.20 6.33
C LEU A 68 2.32 -21.67 5.90
N LYS A 69 1.74 -21.93 4.72
CA LYS A 69 1.64 -23.27 4.14
C LYS A 69 2.97 -23.80 3.59
N ILE A 70 4.02 -23.00 3.55
CA ILE A 70 5.33 -23.38 3.04
C ILE A 70 6.29 -23.59 4.23
N PRO A 71 6.75 -24.84 4.52
CA PRO A 71 7.47 -25.17 5.76
C PRO A 71 8.71 -24.32 6.03
N HIS A 72 9.47 -23.96 4.98
CA HIS A 72 10.68 -23.15 5.12
C HIS A 72 10.44 -21.63 5.22
N LEU A 73 9.22 -21.15 4.93
CA LEU A 73 8.85 -19.72 4.97
C LEU A 73 7.86 -19.40 6.09
N ALA A 74 7.26 -20.41 6.73
CA ALA A 74 6.22 -20.23 7.72
C ALA A 74 6.69 -19.41 8.93
N GLN A 75 7.93 -19.63 9.39
CA GLN A 75 8.50 -18.91 10.54
C GLN A 75 8.72 -17.42 10.27
N SER A 76 8.91 -17.03 9.01
CA SER A 76 9.15 -15.64 8.60
C SER A 76 8.03 -15.06 7.73
N SER A 77 6.85 -15.70 7.72
CA SER A 77 5.74 -15.36 6.82
C SER A 77 5.28 -13.91 6.95
N THR A 78 5.20 -13.40 8.18
CA THR A 78 4.86 -12.00 8.47
C THR A 78 5.97 -11.04 8.05
N SER A 79 7.24 -11.38 8.28
CA SER A 79 8.40 -10.58 7.86
C SER A 79 8.49 -10.48 6.33
N ILE A 80 8.27 -11.59 5.62
CA ILE A 80 8.24 -11.63 4.15
C ILE A 80 7.09 -10.78 3.62
N THR A 81 5.91 -10.83 4.26
CA THR A 81 4.78 -9.99 3.84
C THR A 81 5.02 -8.50 4.12
N MET A 82 5.72 -8.17 5.21
CA MET A 82 6.22 -6.81 5.48
C MET A 82 7.18 -6.33 4.38
N PHE A 83 8.11 -7.18 3.94
CA PHE A 83 9.00 -6.87 2.83
C PHE A 83 8.22 -6.61 1.53
N ILE A 84 7.26 -7.47 1.21
CA ILE A 84 6.34 -7.29 0.07
C ILE A 84 5.61 -5.94 0.15
N THR A 85 5.10 -5.58 1.33
CA THR A 85 4.39 -4.32 1.55
C THR A 85 5.30 -3.11 1.34
N SER A 86 6.57 -3.22 1.74
CA SER A 86 7.56 -2.16 1.57
C SER A 86 7.91 -1.95 0.10
N VAL A 87 8.01 -3.03 -0.68
CA VAL A 87 8.17 -2.94 -2.14
C VAL A 87 6.92 -2.34 -2.80
N ALA A 88 5.71 -2.71 -2.35
CA ALA A 88 4.47 -2.12 -2.84
C ALA A 88 4.44 -0.59 -2.68
N LEU A 89 5.08 -0.08 -1.63
CA LEU A 89 5.25 1.35 -1.35
C LEU A 89 5.99 2.07 -2.49
N ILE A 90 6.96 1.44 -3.14
CA ILE A 90 7.66 2.01 -4.30
C ILE A 90 6.68 2.24 -5.47
N PHE A 91 5.80 1.27 -5.73
CA PHE A 91 4.78 1.40 -6.77
C PHE A 91 3.78 2.52 -6.45
N VAL A 92 3.43 2.69 -5.19
CA VAL A 92 2.58 3.81 -4.73
C VAL A 92 3.26 5.15 -4.99
N LEU A 93 4.54 5.28 -4.65
CA LEU A 93 5.31 6.52 -4.89
C LEU A 93 5.36 6.87 -6.38
N ILE A 94 5.59 5.88 -7.25
CA ILE A 94 5.57 6.06 -8.70
C ILE A 94 4.17 6.47 -9.17
N ALA A 95 3.12 5.80 -8.70
CA ALA A 95 1.76 6.12 -9.07
C ALA A 95 1.36 7.54 -8.62
N ASN A 96 1.75 7.96 -7.41
CA ASN A 96 1.50 9.31 -6.92
C ASN A 96 2.21 10.37 -7.78
N TYR A 97 3.42 10.09 -8.26
CA TYR A 97 4.12 10.98 -9.19
C TYR A 97 3.35 11.17 -10.49
N TYR A 98 2.83 10.09 -11.08
CA TYR A 98 2.11 10.16 -12.36
C TYR A 98 0.66 10.68 -12.23
N PHE A 99 -0.11 10.20 -11.25
CA PHE A 99 -1.54 10.47 -11.13
C PHE A 99 -1.86 11.71 -10.28
N LEU A 100 -1.08 11.99 -9.24
CA LEU A 100 -1.31 13.11 -8.31
C LEU A 100 -0.32 14.27 -8.52
N GLY A 101 0.69 14.07 -9.37
CA GLY A 101 1.75 15.05 -9.62
C GLY A 101 2.63 15.30 -8.39
N GLU A 102 2.63 14.39 -7.42
CA GLU A 102 3.43 14.52 -6.20
C GLU A 102 4.90 14.24 -6.49
N ARG A 103 5.78 15.17 -6.14
CA ARG A 103 7.23 15.01 -6.32
C ARG A 103 7.89 14.75 -4.97
N ILE A 104 8.66 13.68 -4.93
CA ILE A 104 9.45 13.31 -3.76
C ILE A 104 10.77 14.08 -3.84
N ASN A 105 11.15 14.74 -2.74
CA ASN A 105 12.44 15.41 -2.64
C ASN A 105 13.57 14.37 -2.41
N LEU A 106 14.81 14.70 -2.79
CA LEU A 106 15.97 13.83 -2.65
C LEU A 106 16.13 13.28 -1.21
N THR A 107 15.87 14.11 -0.19
CA THR A 107 15.91 13.70 1.22
C THR A 107 14.86 12.62 1.55
N GLN A 108 13.64 12.74 1.02
CA GLN A 108 12.59 11.74 1.21
C GLN A 108 12.92 10.44 0.45
N GLY A 109 13.54 10.54 -0.73
CA GLY A 109 14.03 9.40 -1.49
C GLY A 109 15.13 8.63 -0.75
N ILE A 110 16.10 9.35 -0.17
CA ILE A 110 17.14 8.76 0.69
C ILE A 110 16.51 8.10 1.92
N GLY A 111 15.54 8.75 2.57
CA GLY A 111 14.81 8.18 3.71
C GLY A 111 14.09 6.87 3.34
N ALA A 112 13.38 6.85 2.20
CA ALA A 112 12.72 5.65 1.70
C ALA A 112 13.72 4.51 1.42
N PHE A 113 14.89 4.84 0.85
CA PHE A 113 15.95 3.86 0.61
C PHE A 113 16.49 3.26 1.91
N ILE A 114 16.75 4.08 2.93
CA ILE A 114 17.23 3.61 4.24
C ILE A 114 16.23 2.63 4.87
N ILE A 115 14.93 2.95 4.82
CA ILE A 115 13.87 2.08 5.35
C ILE A 115 13.87 0.74 4.62
N LEU A 116 13.85 0.76 3.28
CA LEU A 116 13.86 -0.46 2.45
C LEU A 116 15.10 -1.31 2.72
N PHE A 117 16.26 -0.67 2.84
CA PHE A 117 17.52 -1.35 3.14
C PHE A 117 17.52 -1.97 4.55
N GLY A 118 16.99 -1.27 5.54
CA GLY A 118 16.83 -1.79 6.90
C GLY A 118 15.93 -3.03 6.94
N ILE A 119 14.80 -3.00 6.22
CA ILE A 119 13.89 -4.15 6.13
C ILE A 119 14.57 -5.32 5.40
N PHE A 120 15.35 -5.06 4.36
CA PHE A 120 16.14 -6.08 3.67
C PHE A 120 17.14 -6.77 4.60
N ILE A 121 17.86 -6.00 5.43
CA ILE A 121 18.81 -6.57 6.42
C ILE A 121 18.08 -7.46 7.43
N ILE A 122 16.95 -7.01 7.98
CA ILE A 122 16.19 -7.79 8.99
C ILE A 122 15.64 -9.10 8.41
N THR A 123 15.35 -9.12 7.11
CA THR A 123 14.69 -10.26 6.44
C THR A 123 15.69 -11.29 5.90
N ARG A 124 17.00 -11.00 5.91
CA ARG A 124 18.08 -11.89 5.47
C ARG A 124 18.71 -12.63 6.63
#